data_AF-A0A7D9JYW0-F1
#
_entry.id   AF-A0A7D9JYW0-F1
#
_cell.length_a   1.000
_cell.length_b   1.000
_cell.length_c   1.000
_cell.angle_alpha   90.00
_cell.angle_beta   90.00
_cell.angle_gamma   90.00
#
_symmetry.space_group_name_H-M   'P 1'
#
loop_
_entity.id
_entity.type
_entity.pdbx_description
1 polymer ?
#
loop_
_entity_poly.entity_id
_entity_poly.type
_entity_poly.pdbx_seq_one_letter_code
_entity_poly.pdbx_strand_id
1 'polypeptide(L)'
;IRTKKKLIVQQHRLKKTTNHAKVPHNLRAKSLSRQARRQSLASDGMEWENEDDSMDTLEGRRTRSRTPASRKRKREDTGSEVRSHSKPPRDQSGISNNPEKKKKAKKMMKTSQRNMNRMGKAGESDRHIGSKMPKHLFAGKRKGGKTQRR
;
A
#
# COMPACT_ATOMS: atom_id res chain seq x y z
N ILE A 1 16.37 39.57 24.88
CA ILE A 1 15.38 39.98 23.83
C ILE A 1 15.81 39.57 22.40
N ARG A 2 16.96 40.04 21.90
CA ARG A 2 17.40 39.78 20.51
C ARG A 2 17.54 38.29 20.16
N THR A 3 18.03 37.48 21.09
CA THR A 3 18.18 36.02 20.94
C THR A 3 16.83 35.29 20.86
N LYS A 4 15.91 35.56 21.80
CA LYS A 4 14.53 35.01 21.80
C LYS A 4 13.80 35.35 20.49
N LYS A 5 13.95 36.58 19.98
CA LYS A 5 13.37 37.00 18.68
C LYS A 5 13.94 36.18 17.51
N LYS A 6 15.25 35.94 17.47
CA LYS A 6 15.88 35.08 16.45
C LYS A 6 15.35 33.64 16.49
N LEU A 7 15.21 33.07 17.69
CA LEU A 7 14.67 31.72 17.88
C LEU A 7 13.22 31.58 17.41
N ILE A 8 12.36 32.56 17.72
CA ILE A 8 10.97 32.58 17.25
C ILE A 8 10.91 32.62 15.72
N VAL A 9 11.75 33.44 15.09
CA VAL A 9 11.83 33.53 13.62
C VAL A 9 12.31 32.21 13.00
N GLN A 10 13.31 31.55 13.59
CA GLN A 10 13.80 30.25 13.13
C GLN A 10 12.71 29.17 13.25
N GLN A 11 12.03 29.07 14.40
CA GLN A 11 10.95 28.12 14.61
C GLN A 11 9.78 28.37 13.64
N HIS A 12 9.46 29.62 13.37
CA HIS A 12 8.42 30.00 12.41
C HIS A 12 8.79 29.60 10.97
N ARG A 13 10.06 29.78 10.55
CA ARG A 13 10.53 29.33 9.23
C ARG A 13 10.41 27.82 9.09
N LEU A 14 10.89 27.05 10.07
CA LEU A 14 10.78 25.58 10.07
C LEU A 14 9.32 25.09 9.98
N LYS A 15 8.37 25.79 10.60
CA LYS A 15 6.93 25.47 10.51
C LYS A 15 6.30 25.83 9.15
N LYS A 16 6.98 26.60 8.31
CA LYS A 16 6.48 27.06 6.99
C LYS A 16 7.17 26.38 5.80
N THR A 17 8.29 25.70 6.00
CA THR A 17 9.12 25.12 4.93
C THR A 17 8.61 23.77 4.40
N THR A 18 7.30 23.55 4.34
CA THR A 18 6.71 22.27 3.91
C THR A 18 5.88 22.44 2.64
N ASN A 19 6.06 21.55 1.66
CA ASN A 19 5.31 21.56 0.38
C ASN A 19 3.86 21.04 0.48
N HIS A 20 3.36 20.77 1.69
CA HIS A 20 2.03 20.22 1.95
C HIS A 20 1.16 21.22 2.72
N ALA A 21 -0.16 21.10 2.58
CA ALA A 21 -1.13 21.92 3.30
C ALA A 21 -1.01 21.72 4.83
N LYS A 22 -1.21 22.79 5.59
CA LYS A 22 -1.15 22.75 7.05
C LYS A 22 -2.43 22.14 7.62
N VAL A 23 -2.26 21.14 8.48
CA VAL A 23 -3.37 20.53 9.21
C VAL A 23 -4.01 21.59 10.13
N PRO A 24 -5.33 21.80 10.07
CA PRO A 24 -6.00 22.76 10.94
C PRO A 24 -5.94 22.29 12.39
N HIS A 25 -5.87 23.25 13.32
CA HIS A 25 -5.59 22.98 14.74
C HIS A 25 -6.68 22.14 15.44
N ASN A 26 -7.91 22.14 14.92
CA ASN A 26 -9.04 21.37 15.43
C ASN A 26 -8.96 19.86 15.13
N LEU A 27 -8.30 19.46 14.04
CA LEU A 27 -8.11 18.05 13.67
C LEU A 27 -6.88 17.44 14.33
N ARG A 28 -5.98 18.27 14.87
CA ARG A 28 -4.78 17.79 15.55
C ARG A 28 -5.13 17.35 16.97
N ALA A 29 -4.88 16.08 17.28
CA ALA A 29 -4.93 15.60 18.65
C ALA A 29 -3.97 16.44 19.53
N LYS A 30 -4.51 17.08 20.57
CA LYS A 30 -3.73 17.87 21.54
C LYS A 30 -3.00 16.94 22.51
N SER A 31 -2.06 16.13 22.01
CA SER A 31 -1.27 15.19 22.82
C SER A 31 -0.07 15.84 23.52
N LEU A 32 -0.08 17.16 23.74
CA LEU A 32 0.94 17.78 24.58
C LEU A 32 0.80 17.16 25.96
N SER A 33 1.85 16.49 26.45
CA SER A 33 1.88 16.00 27.82
C SER A 33 1.51 17.16 28.75
N ARG A 34 0.70 16.88 29.78
CA ARG A 34 0.24 17.86 30.79
C ARG A 34 1.37 18.81 31.20
N GLN A 35 2.55 18.22 31.39
CA GLN A 35 3.80 18.87 31.76
C GLN A 35 4.30 19.90 30.73
N ALA A 36 4.22 19.62 29.42
CA ALA A 36 4.70 20.53 28.38
C ALA A 36 3.83 21.79 28.26
N ARG A 37 2.51 21.67 28.46
CA ARG A 37 1.60 22.83 28.45
C ARG A 37 1.73 23.66 29.74
N ARG A 38 1.89 22.99 30.89
CA ARG A 38 2.16 23.63 32.18
C ARG A 38 3.45 24.43 32.16
N GLN A 39 4.54 23.84 31.65
CA GLN A 39 5.82 24.53 31.51
C GLN A 39 5.74 25.76 30.60
N SER A 40 4.97 25.70 29.49
CA SER A 40 4.82 26.87 28.62
C SER A 40 4.07 28.02 29.31
N LEU A 41 3.03 27.72 30.08
CA LEU A 41 2.22 28.77 30.74
C LEU A 41 2.90 29.33 31.98
N ALA A 42 3.57 28.48 32.76
CA ALA A 42 4.42 28.91 33.85
C ALA A 42 5.56 29.81 33.36
N SER A 43 6.13 29.52 32.18
CA SER A 43 7.16 30.38 31.57
C SER A 43 6.67 31.75 31.12
N ASP A 44 5.36 31.89 30.89
CA ASP A 44 4.69 33.15 30.56
C ASP A 44 4.10 33.84 31.81
N GLY A 45 4.35 33.30 33.01
CA GLY A 45 3.90 33.87 34.29
C GLY A 45 2.42 33.66 34.61
N MET A 46 1.75 32.74 33.90
CA MET A 46 0.37 32.35 34.20
C MET A 46 0.37 31.11 35.10
N GLU A 47 -0.17 31.26 36.32
CA GLU A 47 -0.42 30.16 37.21
C GLU A 47 -1.67 29.38 36.77
N TRP A 48 -1.55 28.06 36.77
CA TRP A 48 -2.60 27.14 36.35
C TRP A 48 -3.32 26.62 37.59
N GLU A 49 -4.20 27.44 38.14
CA GLU A 49 -4.82 27.20 39.46
C GLU A 49 -6.01 26.21 39.42
N ASN A 50 -6.50 25.83 38.24
CA ASN A 50 -7.66 24.93 38.07
C ASN A 50 -7.25 23.66 37.32
N GLU A 51 -6.47 22.78 37.96
CA GLU A 51 -5.92 21.55 37.36
C GLU A 51 -6.89 20.35 37.44
N ASP A 52 -7.97 20.47 38.22
CA ASP A 52 -8.64 19.33 38.84
C ASP A 52 -10.02 19.03 38.21
N ASP A 53 -10.83 20.06 37.95
CA ASP A 53 -12.27 19.86 37.71
C ASP A 53 -12.69 19.63 36.26
N SER A 54 -11.95 20.15 35.28
CA SER A 54 -12.42 20.20 33.89
C SER A 54 -12.05 18.99 33.01
N MET A 55 -11.06 18.18 33.41
CA MET A 55 -10.56 17.06 32.59
C MET A 55 -10.56 15.70 33.32
N ASP A 56 -10.48 15.65 34.65
CA ASP A 56 -10.59 14.37 35.39
C ASP A 56 -12.02 13.80 35.33
N THR A 57 -13.02 14.69 35.25
CA THR A 57 -14.43 14.34 35.02
C THR A 57 -14.69 13.71 33.64
N LEU A 58 -13.77 13.88 32.68
CA LEU A 58 -13.84 13.32 31.32
C LEU A 58 -12.99 12.05 31.13
N GLU A 59 -11.85 11.92 31.82
CA GLU A 59 -10.98 10.73 31.73
C GLU A 59 -11.64 9.48 32.34
N GLY A 60 -12.39 9.63 33.43
CA GLY A 60 -13.00 8.52 34.16
C GLY A 60 -14.24 7.89 33.52
N ARG A 61 -14.99 8.62 32.68
CA ARG A 61 -16.32 8.17 32.21
C ARG A 61 -16.37 7.53 30.81
N ARG A 62 -15.33 7.68 29.98
CA ARG A 62 -15.41 7.26 28.55
C ARG A 62 -14.26 6.38 28.03
N THR A 63 -13.18 6.19 28.77
CA THR A 63 -11.97 5.54 28.24
C THR A 63 -11.93 4.02 28.41
N ARG A 64 -12.69 3.46 29.37
CA ARG A 64 -12.72 2.01 29.61
C ARG A 64 -13.98 1.41 29.01
N SER A 65 -13.92 0.98 27.76
CA SER A 65 -14.95 0.12 27.19
C SER A 65 -15.03 -1.17 28.02
N ARG A 66 -16.16 -1.42 28.70
CA ARG A 66 -16.50 -2.71 29.35
C ARG A 66 -16.79 -3.84 28.34
N THR A 67 -16.30 -3.71 27.11
CA THR A 67 -16.41 -4.78 26.12
C THR A 67 -15.40 -5.86 26.49
N PRO A 68 -15.77 -7.16 26.55
CA PRO A 68 -14.79 -8.23 26.72
C PRO A 68 -13.74 -8.06 25.63
N ALA A 69 -12.46 -8.10 26.00
CA ALA A 69 -11.34 -7.97 25.07
C ALA A 69 -11.66 -8.81 23.84
N SER A 70 -11.93 -8.16 22.70
CA SER A 70 -12.31 -8.89 21.49
C SER A 70 -11.19 -9.89 21.28
N ARG A 71 -11.48 -11.18 21.43
CA ARG A 71 -10.56 -12.22 20.98
C ARG A 71 -10.48 -11.98 19.48
N LYS A 72 -9.52 -11.15 19.06
CA LYS A 72 -9.08 -11.03 17.68
C LYS A 72 -8.46 -12.37 17.34
N ARG A 73 -9.29 -13.42 17.23
CA ARG A 73 -8.90 -14.59 16.47
C ARG A 73 -8.63 -14.00 15.09
N LYS A 74 -7.42 -14.19 14.57
CA LYS A 74 -7.23 -14.14 13.13
C LYS A 74 -8.34 -15.04 12.59
N ARG A 75 -9.34 -14.45 11.93
CA ARG A 75 -10.17 -15.22 11.02
C ARG A 75 -9.16 -15.62 9.96
N GLU A 76 -8.66 -16.85 10.07
CA GLU A 76 -7.88 -17.47 9.01
C GLU A 76 -8.85 -17.73 7.87
N ASP A 77 -9.26 -16.66 7.21
CA ASP A 77 -9.88 -16.74 5.91
C ASP A 77 -8.74 -17.10 4.96
N THR A 78 -8.42 -18.40 4.92
CA THR A 78 -7.42 -18.97 4.02
C THR A 78 -7.92 -19.00 2.57
N GLY A 79 -9.01 -18.31 2.27
CA GLY A 79 -9.70 -18.31 0.99
C GLY A 79 -9.60 -16.99 0.24
N SER A 80 -8.41 -16.43 0.04
CA SER A 80 -8.24 -15.28 -0.87
C SER A 80 -8.54 -15.61 -2.34
N GLU A 81 -8.87 -16.87 -2.68
CA GLU A 81 -9.15 -17.32 -4.04
C GLU A 81 -10.63 -17.23 -4.45
N VAL A 82 -11.61 -17.22 -3.51
CA VAL A 82 -13.04 -17.22 -3.88
C VAL A 82 -13.89 -16.37 -2.93
N ARG A 83 -14.69 -15.45 -3.48
CA ARG A 83 -15.63 -14.56 -2.76
C ARG A 83 -16.74 -15.31 -1.99
N SER A 84 -16.98 -16.58 -2.32
CA SER A 84 -18.01 -17.42 -1.73
C SER A 84 -17.49 -18.84 -1.49
N HIS A 85 -17.65 -19.37 -0.28
CA HIS A 85 -17.22 -20.72 0.13
C HIS A 85 -18.16 -21.84 -0.36
N SER A 86 -19.24 -21.50 -1.07
CA SER A 86 -20.27 -22.47 -1.50
C SER A 86 -19.78 -23.44 -2.59
N LYS A 87 -18.75 -23.07 -3.34
CA LYS A 87 -18.18 -23.90 -4.41
C LYS A 87 -16.65 -23.89 -4.36
N PRO A 88 -16.00 -25.05 -4.46
CA PRO A 88 -14.54 -25.09 -4.62
C PRO A 88 -14.14 -24.44 -5.96
N PRO A 89 -12.94 -23.85 -6.04
CA PRO A 89 -12.46 -23.24 -7.28
C PRO A 89 -12.28 -24.29 -8.38
N ARG A 90 -12.40 -23.86 -9.65
CA ARG A 90 -12.47 -24.74 -10.83
C ARG A 90 -11.22 -25.62 -11.00
N ASP A 91 -10.06 -25.14 -10.58
CA ASP A 91 -8.79 -25.85 -10.62
C ASP A 91 -8.70 -26.99 -9.59
N GLN A 92 -9.57 -26.98 -8.58
CA GLN A 92 -9.57 -27.95 -7.48
C GLN A 92 -10.80 -28.87 -7.47
N SER A 93 -11.93 -28.45 -8.08
CA SER A 93 -13.19 -29.19 -8.02
C SER A 93 -13.13 -30.59 -8.65
N GLY A 94 -12.25 -30.83 -9.62
CA GLY A 94 -12.07 -32.11 -10.30
C GLY A 94 -10.98 -33.01 -9.71
N ILE A 95 -10.24 -32.55 -8.70
CA ILE A 95 -9.13 -33.28 -8.09
C ILE A 95 -9.56 -33.68 -6.67
N SER A 96 -9.40 -34.96 -6.33
CA SER A 96 -9.60 -35.44 -4.96
C SER A 96 -8.88 -34.55 -3.95
N ASN A 97 -9.48 -34.33 -2.78
CA ASN A 97 -8.99 -33.42 -1.72
C ASN A 97 -7.62 -33.79 -1.12
N ASN A 98 -6.91 -34.77 -1.67
CA ASN A 98 -5.54 -35.09 -1.30
C ASN A 98 -4.57 -33.96 -1.76
N PRO A 99 -3.84 -33.32 -0.84
CA PRO A 99 -2.91 -32.22 -1.16
C PRO A 99 -1.78 -32.65 -2.11
N GLU A 100 -1.34 -33.91 -2.07
CA GLU A 100 -0.29 -34.43 -2.94
C GLU A 100 -0.72 -34.45 -4.41
N LYS A 101 -1.98 -34.84 -4.67
CA LYS A 101 -2.55 -34.86 -6.02
C LYS A 101 -2.66 -33.43 -6.58
N LYS A 102 -3.10 -32.47 -5.76
CA LYS A 102 -3.12 -31.03 -6.13
C LYS A 102 -1.71 -30.51 -6.46
N LYS A 103 -0.71 -30.84 -5.64
CA LYS A 103 0.69 -30.46 -5.87
C LYS A 103 1.25 -31.10 -7.15
N LYS A 104 0.93 -32.37 -7.40
CA LYS A 104 1.32 -33.08 -8.63
C LYS A 104 0.71 -32.43 -9.87
N ALA A 105 -0.59 -32.10 -9.85
CA ALA A 105 -1.26 -31.40 -10.94
C ALA A 105 -0.60 -30.03 -11.24
N LYS A 106 -0.34 -29.22 -10.21
CA LYS A 106 0.37 -27.94 -10.36
C LYS A 106 1.79 -28.13 -10.93
N LYS A 107 2.50 -29.20 -10.55
CA LYS A 107 3.83 -29.52 -11.10
C LYS A 107 3.75 -29.91 -12.58
N MET A 108 2.77 -30.72 -12.97
CA MET A 108 2.55 -31.12 -14.38
C MET A 108 2.24 -29.89 -15.25
N MET A 109 1.37 -28.99 -14.79
CA MET A 109 1.07 -27.72 -15.47
C MET A 109 2.33 -26.85 -15.68
N LYS A 110 3.15 -26.66 -14.63
CA LYS A 110 4.40 -25.89 -14.77
C LYS A 110 5.42 -26.56 -15.70
N THR A 111 5.37 -27.88 -15.81
CA THR A 111 6.27 -28.64 -16.67
C THR A 111 5.86 -28.52 -18.14
N SER A 112 4.57 -28.56 -18.45
CA SER A 112 4.08 -28.39 -19.84
C SER A 112 4.35 -26.99 -20.39
N GLN A 113 4.32 -25.96 -19.55
CA GLN A 113 4.60 -24.56 -19.94
C GLN A 113 6.08 -24.28 -20.29
N ARG A 114 7.02 -25.17 -19.92
CA ARG A 114 8.47 -24.94 -20.14
C ARG A 114 8.84 -24.67 -21.59
N ASN A 115 8.22 -25.37 -22.53
CA ASN A 115 8.52 -25.22 -23.96
C ASN A 115 8.12 -23.84 -24.48
N MET A 116 6.95 -23.32 -24.10
CA MET A 116 6.50 -21.99 -24.49
C MET A 116 7.35 -20.90 -23.84
N ASN A 117 7.68 -21.06 -22.55
CA ASN A 117 8.54 -20.11 -21.84
C ASN A 117 9.96 -20.07 -22.42
N ARG A 118 10.50 -21.22 -22.85
CA ARG A 118 11.79 -21.29 -23.55
C ARG A 118 11.79 -20.51 -24.88
N MET A 119 10.65 -20.48 -25.57
CA MET A 119 10.47 -19.71 -26.80
C MET A 119 10.08 -18.24 -26.53
N GLY A 120 9.98 -17.82 -25.26
CA GLY A 120 9.62 -16.45 -24.88
C GLY A 120 8.17 -16.05 -25.19
N LYS A 121 7.25 -17.03 -25.26
CA LYS A 121 5.84 -16.75 -25.54
C LYS A 121 5.15 -16.10 -24.35
N ALA A 122 4.25 -15.15 -24.62
CA ALA A 122 3.52 -14.45 -23.57
C ALA A 122 2.54 -15.37 -22.81
N GLY A 123 2.04 -16.42 -23.48
CA GLY A 123 1.15 -17.42 -22.90
C GLY A 123 0.74 -18.47 -23.93
N GLU A 124 -0.17 -19.37 -23.55
CA GLU A 124 -0.69 -20.41 -24.44
C GLU A 124 -1.45 -19.86 -25.65
N SER A 125 -2.01 -18.66 -25.53
CA SER A 125 -2.73 -17.98 -26.61
C SER A 125 -1.80 -17.34 -27.64
N ASP A 126 -0.51 -17.14 -27.32
CA ASP A 126 0.46 -16.52 -28.23
C ASP A 126 0.97 -17.53 -29.27
N ARG A 127 0.21 -17.62 -30.36
CA ARG A 127 0.50 -18.47 -31.52
C ARG A 127 0.92 -17.65 -32.74
N HIS A 128 1.48 -16.45 -32.56
CA HIS A 128 1.93 -15.62 -33.67
C HIS A 128 3.07 -16.28 -34.46
N ILE A 129 2.93 -16.31 -35.79
CA ILE A 129 3.90 -16.83 -36.75
C ILE A 129 4.50 -15.65 -37.52
N GLY A 130 5.76 -15.32 -37.22
CA GLY A 130 6.50 -14.28 -37.93
C GLY A 130 7.07 -14.79 -39.26
N SER A 131 7.04 -13.95 -40.30
CA SER A 131 7.71 -14.25 -41.56
C SER A 131 9.22 -14.09 -41.42
N LYS A 132 10.00 -15.17 -41.54
CA LYS A 132 11.48 -15.11 -41.47
C LYS A 132 12.10 -14.32 -42.62
N MET A 133 11.55 -14.47 -43.83
CA MET A 133 12.07 -13.82 -45.04
C MET A 133 10.95 -13.04 -45.75
N PRO A 134 10.62 -11.82 -45.29
CA PRO A 134 9.64 -10.98 -45.97
C PRO A 134 10.12 -10.55 -47.36
N LYS A 135 9.26 -10.75 -48.38
CA LYS A 135 9.58 -10.50 -49.79
C LYS A 135 10.12 -9.09 -50.07
N HIS A 136 9.56 -8.06 -49.44
CA HIS A 136 9.96 -6.68 -49.69
C HIS A 136 11.38 -6.34 -49.19
N LEU A 137 12.00 -7.19 -48.37
CA LEU A 137 13.40 -7.05 -47.96
C LEU A 137 14.36 -7.81 -48.87
N PHE A 138 13.94 -8.99 -49.36
CA PHE A 138 14.82 -9.94 -50.06
C PHE A 138 14.61 -10.01 -51.57
N ALA A 139 13.54 -9.43 -52.11
CA ALA A 139 13.24 -9.45 -53.53
C ALA A 139 13.41 -8.07 -54.18
N GLY A 140 13.96 -8.07 -55.40
CA GLY A 140 14.14 -6.88 -56.23
C GLY A 140 15.46 -6.15 -55.99
N LYS A 141 15.87 -5.35 -56.98
CA LYS A 141 17.05 -4.46 -56.91
C LYS A 141 16.60 -3.01 -56.90
N ARG A 142 17.34 -2.13 -56.19
CA ARG A 142 17.11 -0.68 -56.23
C ARG A 142 17.61 -0.13 -57.55
N LYS A 143 16.78 0.66 -58.23
CA LYS A 143 17.11 1.33 -59.51
C LYS A 143 17.33 2.83 -59.28
N GLY A 144 17.84 3.54 -60.29
CA GLY A 144 17.93 5.00 -60.27
C GLY A 144 16.52 5.62 -60.26
N GLY A 145 16.18 6.35 -59.20
CA GLY A 145 14.85 6.93 -58.99
C GLY A 145 14.28 6.65 -57.60
N LYS A 146 12.94 6.59 -57.52
CA LYS A 146 12.21 6.42 -56.25
C LYS A 146 12.52 5.07 -55.61
N THR A 147 12.84 5.11 -54.32
CA THR A 147 13.15 3.92 -53.52
C THR A 147 11.98 3.56 -52.59
N GLN A 148 11.89 2.31 -52.16
CA GLN A 148 10.75 1.76 -51.39
C GLN A 148 10.70 2.16 -49.91
N ARG A 149 11.83 2.59 -49.34
CA ARG A 149 11.99 2.92 -47.91
C ARG A 149 12.93 4.11 -47.76
N ARG A 150 12.63 4.97 -46.79
CA ARG A 150 13.37 6.21 -46.53
C ARG A 150 14.81 5.94 -46.12
#